data_AF-A0AAU4YMH9-F1
#
_entry.id   AF-A0AAU4YMH9-F1
#
_cell.length_a   1.000
_cell.length_b   1.000
_cell.length_c   1.000
_cell.angle_alpha   90.00
_cell.angle_beta   90.00
_cell.angle_gamma   90.00
#
_symmetry.space_group_name_H-M   'P 1'
#
loop_
_entity.id
_entity.type
_entity.pdbx_description
1 polymer ?
#
loop_
_entity_poly.entity_id
_entity_poly.type
_entity_poly.pdbx_seq_one_letter_code
_entity_poly.pdbx_strand_id
1 'polypeptide(L)'
;MPAEPIRTHTFLGQMLDCFPEMREPVARKVRSAIGIAYDQADVNACRTDVYGLLWDLFNEVLMPALAADPGRERDEVLRRTFSFLERVAVSPEPVNLDFLEGLTGDYLIGRDGPLSYAHAGPAVRATMIRACANWGMTVPHDWNAAPPAR
;
A
#
# COMPACT_ATOMS: atom_id res chain seq x y z
N MET A 1 17.00 -7.81 12.57
CA MET A 1 17.33 -8.49 11.31
C MET A 1 16.64 -7.71 10.19
N PRO A 2 17.34 -7.33 9.10
CA PRO A 2 16.64 -6.73 7.95
C PRO A 2 15.61 -7.74 7.45
N ALA A 3 14.35 -7.32 7.34
CA ALA A 3 13.30 -8.18 6.80
C ALA A 3 13.66 -8.52 5.34
N GLU A 4 13.54 -9.78 4.95
CA GLU A 4 13.75 -10.17 3.54
C GLU A 4 12.86 -9.33 2.61
N PRO A 5 13.37 -8.96 1.41
CA PRO A 5 12.57 -8.25 0.43
C PRO A 5 11.34 -9.08 0.09
N ILE A 6 10.16 -8.44 0.13
CA ILE A 6 8.94 -9.16 -0.17
C ILE A 6 8.90 -9.46 -1.66
N ARG A 7 8.80 -10.75 -2.01
CA ARG A 7 8.58 -11.24 -3.38
C ARG A 7 7.11 -11.56 -3.56
N THR A 8 6.63 -11.52 -4.81
CA THR A 8 5.21 -11.70 -5.19
C THR A 8 4.57 -12.95 -4.57
N HIS A 9 5.31 -14.05 -4.45
CA HIS A 9 4.81 -15.32 -3.91
C HIS A 9 4.75 -15.41 -2.37
N THR A 10 5.54 -14.62 -1.63
CA THR A 10 5.45 -14.53 -0.16
C THR A 10 4.66 -13.32 0.31
N PHE A 11 4.25 -12.46 -0.62
CA PHE A 11 3.69 -11.15 -0.35
C PHE A 11 2.40 -11.21 0.45
N LEU A 12 1.45 -12.02 -0.02
CA LEU A 12 0.13 -12.13 0.58
C LEU A 12 0.19 -12.65 2.03
N GLY A 13 0.98 -13.68 2.29
CA GLY A 13 1.13 -14.23 3.65
C GLY A 13 1.68 -13.20 4.63
N GLN A 14 2.76 -12.51 4.24
CA GLN A 14 3.38 -11.49 5.08
C GLN A 14 2.47 -10.26 5.29
N MET A 15 1.64 -9.91 4.30
CA MET A 15 0.63 -8.86 4.42
C MET A 15 -0.42 -9.21 5.47
N LEU A 16 -0.94 -10.43 5.42
CA LEU A 16 -1.98 -10.91 6.34
C LEU A 16 -1.50 -11.13 7.78
N ASP A 17 -0.19 -11.22 8.01
CA ASP A 17 0.38 -11.23 9.36
C ASP A 17 0.45 -9.82 9.97
N CYS A 18 0.64 -8.81 9.12
CA CYS A 18 0.66 -7.42 9.53
C CYS A 18 -0.75 -6.84 9.71
N PHE A 19 -1.77 -7.44 9.08
CA PHE A 19 -3.19 -7.06 9.13
C PHE A 19 -4.09 -8.30 9.23
N PRO A 20 -4.15 -8.97 10.40
CA PRO A 20 -4.99 -10.15 10.57
C PRO A 20 -6.48 -9.88 10.27
N GLU A 21 -6.95 -8.66 10.49
CA GLU A 21 -8.30 -8.19 10.16
C GLU A 21 -8.62 -8.27 8.65
N MET A 22 -7.61 -8.19 7.79
CA MET A 22 -7.76 -8.30 6.33
C MET A 22 -7.87 -9.72 5.82
N ARG A 23 -7.62 -10.73 6.66
CA ARG A 23 -7.64 -12.14 6.24
C ARG A 23 -8.98 -12.55 5.66
N GLU A 24 -10.09 -12.20 6.33
CA GLU A 24 -11.42 -12.58 5.87
C GLU A 24 -11.90 -11.78 4.65
N PRO A 25 -11.75 -10.43 4.59
CA PRO A 25 -12.02 -9.66 3.37
C PRO A 25 -11.27 -10.21 2.14
N VAL A 26 -9.96 -10.44 2.28
CA VAL A 26 -9.11 -11.02 1.24
C VAL A 26 -9.60 -12.41 0.83
N ALA A 27 -9.84 -13.30 1.80
CA ALA A 27 -10.31 -14.65 1.51
C ALA A 27 -11.67 -14.62 0.80
N ARG A 28 -12.57 -13.71 1.17
CA ARG A 28 -13.86 -13.53 0.53
C ARG A 28 -13.71 -13.07 -0.92
N LYS A 29 -12.88 -12.07 -1.18
CA LYS A 29 -12.63 -11.57 -2.53
C LYS A 29 -12.02 -12.65 -3.43
N VAL A 30 -11.03 -13.38 -2.93
CA VAL A 30 -10.43 -14.52 -3.64
C VAL A 30 -11.49 -15.59 -3.95
N ARG A 31 -12.34 -15.96 -2.98
CA ARG A 31 -13.44 -16.91 -3.23
C ARG A 31 -14.42 -16.40 -4.29
N SER A 32 -14.81 -15.12 -4.23
CA SER A 32 -15.70 -14.51 -5.22
C SER A 32 -15.07 -14.47 -6.61
N ALA A 33 -13.79 -14.10 -6.73
CA ALA A 33 -13.06 -14.06 -7.99
C ALA A 33 -12.89 -15.46 -8.60
N ILE A 34 -12.62 -16.47 -7.77
CA ILE A 34 -12.57 -17.87 -8.21
C ILE A 34 -13.94 -18.36 -8.69
N GLY A 35 -15.03 -17.93 -8.04
CA GLY A 35 -16.40 -18.30 -8.41
C GLY A 35 -16.84 -17.80 -9.80
N ILE A 36 -16.12 -16.85 -10.39
CA ILE A 36 -16.38 -16.28 -11.72
C ILE A 36 -15.28 -16.62 -12.74
N ALA A 37 -14.22 -17.32 -12.32
CA ALA A 37 -13.11 -17.72 -13.18
C ALA A 37 -13.55 -18.84 -14.14
N TYR A 38 -13.11 -18.76 -15.40
CA TYR A 38 -13.52 -19.70 -16.44
C TYR A 38 -12.59 -20.91 -16.55
N ASP A 39 -11.33 -20.77 -16.12
CA ASP A 39 -10.35 -21.85 -16.13
C ASP A 39 -9.35 -21.83 -14.93
N GLN A 40 -8.49 -22.83 -14.86
CA GLN A 40 -7.52 -23.00 -13.76
C GLN A 40 -6.39 -21.96 -13.78
N ALA A 41 -6.08 -21.38 -14.94
CA ALA A 41 -5.08 -20.31 -15.05
C ALA A 41 -5.64 -19.03 -14.44
N ASP A 42 -6.90 -18.70 -14.70
CA ASP A 42 -7.61 -17.57 -14.08
C ASP A 42 -7.69 -17.74 -12.56
N VAL A 43 -8.03 -18.95 -12.07
CA VAL A 43 -8.07 -19.25 -10.63
C VAL A 43 -6.71 -19.02 -9.97
N ASN A 44 -5.63 -19.43 -10.63
CA ASN A 44 -4.29 -19.23 -10.10
C ASN A 44 -3.89 -17.75 -10.11
N ALA A 45 -4.22 -17.03 -11.18
CA ALA A 45 -4.01 -15.59 -11.26
C ALA A 45 -4.74 -14.84 -10.14
N CYS A 46 -6.01 -15.17 -9.86
CA CYS A 46 -6.77 -14.58 -8.76
C CYS A 46 -6.16 -14.86 -7.37
N ARG A 47 -5.61 -16.06 -7.15
CA ARG A 47 -4.95 -16.41 -5.88
C ARG A 47 -3.66 -15.64 -5.65
N THR A 48 -3.00 -15.25 -6.74
CA THR A 48 -1.72 -14.52 -6.72
C THR A 48 -1.89 -13.06 -7.15
N ASP A 49 -3.12 -12.53 -7.16
CA ASP A 49 -3.42 -11.17 -7.59
C ASP A 49 -2.96 -10.16 -6.54
N VAL A 50 -1.66 -9.91 -6.50
CA VAL A 50 -1.04 -8.98 -5.56
C VAL A 50 -1.61 -7.57 -5.72
N TYR A 51 -2.04 -7.20 -6.92
CA TYR A 51 -2.69 -5.93 -7.21
C TYR A 51 -4.05 -5.80 -6.51
N GLY A 52 -4.95 -6.76 -6.74
CA GLY A 52 -6.28 -6.76 -6.12
C GLY A 52 -6.22 -6.81 -4.60
N LEU A 53 -5.20 -7.46 -4.05
CA LEU A 53 -4.99 -7.61 -2.60
C LEU A 53 -4.43 -6.34 -1.96
N LEU A 54 -3.46 -5.71 -2.62
CA LEU A 54 -2.97 -4.40 -2.23
C LEU A 54 -4.10 -3.37 -2.25
N TRP A 55 -4.92 -3.36 -3.31
CA TRP A 55 -6.08 -2.48 -3.41
C TRP A 55 -7.07 -2.62 -2.23
N ASP A 56 -7.29 -3.84 -1.73
CA ASP A 56 -8.15 -4.06 -0.56
C ASP A 56 -7.56 -3.45 0.71
N LEU A 57 -6.24 -3.54 0.92
CA LEU A 57 -5.58 -2.89 2.05
C LEU A 57 -5.82 -1.37 2.03
N PHE A 58 -5.82 -0.76 0.85
CA PHE A 58 -6.09 0.66 0.71
C PHE A 58 -7.55 1.00 1.05
N ASN A 59 -8.51 0.29 0.47
CA ASN A 59 -9.93 0.63 0.64
C ASN A 59 -10.48 0.28 2.02
N GLU A 60 -10.10 -0.87 2.57
CA GLU A 60 -10.69 -1.39 3.81
C GLU A 60 -9.94 -0.93 5.06
N VAL A 61 -8.67 -0.52 4.94
CA VAL A 61 -7.83 -0.16 6.11
C VAL A 61 -7.30 1.26 6.01
N LEU A 62 -6.56 1.58 4.94
CA LEU A 62 -5.84 2.85 4.88
C LEU A 62 -6.78 4.05 4.76
N MET A 63 -7.74 4.00 3.84
CA MET A 63 -8.69 5.08 3.61
C MET A 63 -9.53 5.41 4.86
N PRO A 64 -10.16 4.44 5.54
CA PRO A 64 -10.85 4.69 6.80
C PRO A 64 -9.92 5.31 7.86
N ALA A 65 -8.67 4.85 7.97
CA ALA A 65 -7.72 5.38 8.93
C ALA A 65 -7.31 6.84 8.61
N LEU A 66 -7.13 7.19 7.34
CA LEU A 66 -6.83 8.57 6.93
C LEU A 66 -8.00 9.50 7.27
N ALA A 67 -9.25 9.04 7.07
CA ALA A 67 -10.48 9.79 7.31
C ALA A 67 -10.94 9.82 8.78
N ALA A 68 -10.44 8.91 9.63
CA ALA A 68 -10.79 8.83 11.04
C ALA A 68 -10.24 10.04 11.84
N ASP A 69 -10.89 10.33 12.96
CA ASP A 69 -10.43 11.37 13.89
C ASP A 69 -9.03 11.06 14.44
N PRO A 70 -8.19 12.08 14.70
CA PRO A 70 -6.88 11.90 15.32
C PRO A 70 -6.97 11.14 16.65
N GLY A 71 -6.17 10.08 16.80
CA GLY A 71 -6.16 9.26 17.99
C GLY A 71 -5.17 8.12 17.89
N ARG A 72 -4.91 7.47 19.04
CA ARG A 72 -3.91 6.40 19.15
C ARG A 72 -4.16 5.23 18.20
N GLU A 73 -5.42 4.83 18.04
CA GLU A 73 -5.82 3.73 17.17
C GLU A 73 -5.54 4.05 15.69
N ARG A 74 -5.94 5.25 15.24
CA ARG A 74 -5.61 5.76 13.92
C ARG A 74 -4.11 5.78 13.67
N ASP A 75 -3.33 6.35 14.58
CA ASP A 75 -1.88 6.47 14.42
C ASP A 75 -1.20 5.08 14.34
N GLU A 76 -1.73 4.11 15.09
CA GLU A 76 -1.25 2.73 15.04
C GLU A 76 -1.53 2.08 13.68
N VAL A 77 -2.75 2.22 13.16
CA VAL A 77 -3.13 1.69 11.84
C VAL A 77 -2.29 2.36 10.75
N LEU A 78 -2.21 3.70 10.73
CA LEU A 78 -1.39 4.44 9.77
C LEU A 78 0.08 4.00 9.83
N ARG A 79 0.66 3.87 11.03
CA ARG A 79 2.04 3.41 11.18
C ARG A 79 2.25 1.99 10.62
N ARG A 80 1.34 1.05 10.92
CA ARG A 80 1.42 -0.32 10.39
C ARG A 80 1.32 -0.30 8.86
N THR A 81 0.39 0.47 8.31
CA THR A 81 0.10 0.46 6.87
C THR A 81 1.20 1.13 6.07
N PHE A 82 1.71 2.28 6.51
CA PHE A 82 2.86 2.90 5.87
C PHE A 82 4.14 2.06 6.04
N SER A 83 4.35 1.40 7.18
CA SER A 83 5.47 0.45 7.31
C SER A 83 5.37 -0.71 6.32
N PHE A 84 4.16 -1.13 5.96
CA PHE A 84 3.96 -2.11 4.91
C PHE A 84 4.28 -1.53 3.53
N LEU A 85 3.76 -0.33 3.20
CA LEU A 85 4.05 0.34 1.93
C LEU A 85 5.55 0.58 1.73
N GLU A 86 6.31 0.85 2.79
CA GLU A 86 7.78 0.90 2.72
C GLU A 86 8.37 -0.40 2.22
N ARG A 87 7.85 -1.56 2.66
CA ARG A 87 8.34 -2.87 2.22
C ARG A 87 7.97 -3.14 0.76
N VAL A 88 6.82 -2.62 0.29
CA VAL A 88 6.42 -2.65 -1.12
C VAL A 88 7.35 -1.78 -1.95
N ALA A 89 7.63 -0.56 -1.48
CA ALA A 89 8.46 0.43 -2.17
C ALA A 89 9.94 0.02 -2.33
N VAL A 90 10.43 -0.91 -1.52
CA VAL A 90 11.78 -1.50 -1.64
C VAL A 90 11.76 -2.91 -2.23
N SER A 91 10.60 -3.41 -2.66
CA SER A 91 10.50 -4.71 -3.32
C SER A 91 11.28 -4.67 -4.64
N PRO A 92 12.07 -5.71 -4.97
CA PRO A 92 12.77 -5.78 -6.25
C PRO A 92 11.82 -6.09 -7.42
N GLU A 93 10.55 -6.38 -7.15
CA GLU A 93 9.55 -6.77 -8.13
C GLU A 93 8.94 -5.52 -8.80
N PRO A 94 9.17 -5.28 -10.10
CA PRO A 94 8.69 -4.07 -10.79
C PRO A 94 7.18 -3.87 -10.67
N VAL A 95 6.44 -4.97 -10.75
CA VAL A 95 4.98 -5.08 -10.60
C VAL A 95 4.45 -4.37 -9.34
N ASN A 96 5.20 -4.42 -8.23
CA ASN A 96 4.81 -3.82 -6.96
C ASN A 96 5.13 -2.32 -6.92
N LEU A 97 6.22 -1.91 -7.58
CA LEU A 97 6.65 -0.52 -7.66
C LEU A 97 5.76 0.29 -8.60
N ASP A 98 5.46 -0.25 -9.79
CA ASP A 98 4.57 0.37 -10.77
C ASP A 98 3.16 0.58 -10.18
N PHE A 99 2.69 -0.38 -9.39
CA PHE A 99 1.44 -0.24 -8.66
C PHE A 99 1.50 0.86 -7.61
N LEU A 100 2.55 0.88 -6.78
CA LEU A 100 2.69 1.91 -5.76
C LEU A 100 2.70 3.30 -6.41
N GLU A 101 3.35 3.46 -7.56
CA GLU A 101 3.30 4.68 -8.37
C GLU A 101 1.89 5.04 -8.85
N GLY A 102 1.17 4.07 -9.43
CA GLY A 102 -0.21 4.27 -9.87
C GLY A 102 -1.14 4.69 -8.72
N LEU A 103 -0.99 4.05 -7.56
CA LEU A 103 -1.77 4.35 -6.36
C LEU A 103 -1.40 5.67 -5.69
N THR A 104 -0.11 6.05 -5.75
CA THR A 104 0.34 7.26 -5.06
C THR A 104 -0.43 8.48 -5.54
N GLY A 105 -0.87 8.49 -6.79
CA GLY A 105 -1.47 9.69 -7.32
C GLY A 105 -2.95 9.93 -7.00
N ASP A 106 -3.74 8.88 -6.79
CA ASP A 106 -5.15 9.02 -6.38
C ASP A 106 -5.31 9.21 -4.86
N TYR A 107 -4.43 8.60 -4.05
CA TYR A 107 -4.64 8.49 -2.60
C TYR A 107 -3.54 9.12 -1.75
N LEU A 108 -2.28 9.04 -2.18
CA LEU A 108 -1.14 9.47 -1.36
C LEU A 108 -0.66 10.88 -1.69
N ILE A 109 -1.00 11.44 -2.86
CA ILE A 109 -0.66 12.83 -3.22
C ILE A 109 -1.89 13.74 -3.37
N GLY A 110 -3.09 13.18 -3.19
CA GLY A 110 -4.36 13.93 -3.19
C GLY A 110 -4.58 14.75 -1.92
N ARG A 111 -5.85 14.95 -1.53
CA ARG A 111 -6.24 15.75 -0.35
C ARG A 111 -5.52 15.32 0.95
N ASP A 112 -5.32 14.02 1.11
CA ASP A 112 -4.70 13.43 2.30
C ASP A 112 -3.18 13.26 2.15
N GLY A 113 -2.58 13.84 1.10
CA GLY A 113 -1.19 13.62 0.78
C GLY A 113 -0.19 14.13 1.81
N PRO A 114 -0.35 15.32 2.42
CA PRO A 114 0.52 15.78 3.49
C PRO A 114 0.53 14.83 4.70
N LEU A 115 -0.64 14.30 5.08
CA LEU A 115 -0.74 13.31 6.15
C LEU A 115 -0.04 12.00 5.75
N SER A 116 -0.33 11.50 4.55
CA SER A 116 0.32 10.31 4.01
C SER A 116 1.85 10.44 4.01
N TYR A 117 2.37 11.57 3.57
CA TYR A 117 3.80 11.88 3.55
C TYR A 117 4.43 11.88 4.94
N ALA A 118 3.73 12.40 5.95
CA ALA A 118 4.20 12.46 7.33
C ALA A 118 4.37 11.05 7.96
N HIS A 119 3.55 10.08 7.55
CA HIS A 119 3.62 8.69 8.01
C HIS A 119 4.46 7.79 7.11
N ALA A 120 4.66 8.16 5.84
CA ALA A 120 5.52 7.46 4.90
C ALA A 120 6.99 7.48 5.37
N GLY A 121 7.70 6.39 5.10
CA GLY A 121 9.15 6.33 5.23
C GLY A 121 9.85 6.78 3.94
N PRO A 122 11.17 6.65 3.86
CA PRO A 122 11.95 7.20 2.76
C PRO A 122 11.58 6.63 1.38
N ALA A 123 11.26 5.34 1.29
CA ALA A 123 11.04 4.68 -0.01
C ALA A 123 9.66 5.02 -0.59
N VAL A 124 8.61 5.09 0.24
CA VAL A 124 7.30 5.55 -0.22
C VAL A 124 7.35 7.03 -0.56
N ARG A 125 8.05 7.87 0.23
CA ARG A 125 8.22 9.29 -0.09
C ARG A 125 8.91 9.51 -1.43
N ALA A 126 9.96 8.75 -1.73
CA ALA A 126 10.62 8.81 -3.04
C ALA A 126 9.66 8.44 -4.18
N THR A 127 8.79 7.45 -3.96
CA THR A 127 7.75 7.06 -4.92
C THR A 127 6.68 8.14 -5.07
N MET A 128 6.23 8.77 -3.98
CA MET A 128 5.28 9.89 -4.01
C MET A 128 5.84 11.09 -4.81
N ILE A 129 7.10 11.45 -4.58
CA ILE A 129 7.79 12.53 -5.32
C ILE A 129 7.90 12.19 -6.81
N ARG A 130 8.29 10.94 -7.14
CA ARG A 130 8.37 10.45 -8.52
C ARG A 130 7.00 10.47 -9.21
N ALA A 131 5.95 10.08 -8.51
CA ALA A 131 4.59 10.12 -9.02
C ALA A 131 4.13 11.54 -9.32
N CYS A 132 4.40 12.53 -8.45
CA CYS A 132 4.13 13.94 -8.76
C CYS A 132 4.78 14.36 -10.09
N ALA A 133 6.05 14.01 -10.31
CA ALA A 133 6.74 14.32 -11.56
C ALA A 133 6.10 13.62 -12.78
N ASN A 134 5.80 12.33 -12.66
CA ASN A 134 5.16 11.54 -13.72
C ASN A 134 3.76 12.11 -14.09
N TRP A 135 3.07 12.69 -13.12
CA TRP A 135 1.70 13.19 -13.26
C TRP A 135 1.65 14.69 -13.61
N GLY A 136 2.82 15.33 -13.77
CA GLY A 136 2.90 16.77 -14.04
C GLY A 136 2.42 17.66 -12.87
N MET A 137 2.41 17.11 -11.65
CA MET A 137 2.04 17.82 -10.43
C MET A 137 3.27 18.45 -9.77
N THR A 138 3.09 19.62 -9.17
CA THR A 138 4.13 20.26 -8.36
C THR A 138 4.32 19.50 -7.06
N VAL A 139 5.55 19.07 -6.76
CA VAL A 139 5.91 18.49 -5.46
C VAL A 139 5.75 19.57 -4.38
N PRO A 140 4.97 19.32 -3.31
CA PRO A 140 4.85 20.26 -2.20
C PRO A 140 6.22 20.59 -1.58
N HIS A 141 6.46 21.87 -1.29
CA HIS A 141 7.77 22.34 -0.82
C HIS A 141 8.19 21.67 0.51
N ASP A 142 7.23 21.42 1.39
CA ASP A 142 7.39 20.76 2.68
C ASP A 142 7.75 19.27 2.57
N TRP A 143 7.55 18.65 1.41
CA TRP A 143 7.95 17.25 1.21
C TRP A 143 9.45 17.10 1.04
N ASN A 144 10.13 18.10 0.46
CA ASN A 144 11.58 18.07 0.33
C ASN A 144 12.33 18.37 1.64
N ALA A 145 11.62 18.75 2.71
CA ALA A 145 12.21 18.93 4.02
C ALA A 145 12.43 17.56 4.69
N ALA A 146 13.60 17.39 5.31
CA ALA A 146 13.81 16.24 6.20
C ALA A 146 12.71 16.25 7.28
N PRO A 147 12.07 15.11 7.58
CA PRO A 147 11.01 15.07 8.58
C PRO A 147 11.56 15.58 9.93
N PRO A 148 10.76 16.28 10.74
CA PRO A 148 11.17 16.64 12.08
C PRO A 148 11.57 15.38 12.85
N ALA A 149 12.71 15.43 13.54
CA ALA A 149 13.16 14.33 14.39
C ALA A 149 12.06 14.03 15.43
N ARG A 150 11.58 12.79 15.45
CA ARG A 150 10.63 12.30 16.44
C ARG A 150 11.31 12.10 17.78
#